data_AF-A0A5C1MIC7-F1
#
_entry.id   AF-A0A5C1MIC7-F1
#
_cell.length_a   1.000
_cell.length_b   1.000
_cell.length_c   1.000
_cell.angle_alpha   90.00
_cell.angle_beta   90.00
_cell.angle_gamma   90.00
#
_symmetry.space_group_name_H-M   'P 1'
#
loop_
_entity.id
_entity.type
_entity.pdbx_description
1 polymer ?
#
loop_
_entity_poly.entity_id
_entity_poly.type
_entity_poly.pdbx_seq_one_letter_code
_entity_poly.pdbx_strand_id
1 'polypeptide(L)' 'MKVDLDSMKNLLSRRGDEIEKSVAGTGYLAKTVMGVGTFLLDNEGDVDLLTAKQKATFERFLLPLLGKPPR' A
#
# COMPACT_ATOMS: atom_id res chain seq x y z
N MET A 1 -7.42 11.19 6.05
CA MET A 1 -7.75 9.77 6.29
C MET A 1 -6.66 9.20 7.18
N LYS A 2 -6.97 8.39 8.20
CA LYS A 2 -5.94 7.82 9.08
C LYS A 2 -5.65 6.37 8.68
N VAL A 3 -4.41 6.08 8.29
CA VAL A 3 -3.96 4.72 7.97
C VAL A 3 -3.58 3.99 9.25
N ASP A 4 -4.04 2.76 9.40
CA ASP A 4 -3.55 1.88 10.47
C ASP A 4 -2.16 1.34 10.12
N LEU A 5 -1.17 1.74 10.92
CA LEU A 5 0.24 1.40 10.71
C LEU A 5 0.53 -0.07 10.96
N ASP A 6 -0.18 -0.72 11.87
CA ASP A 6 0.02 -2.14 12.15
C ASP A 6 -0.50 -2.97 10.97
N SER A 7 -1.66 -2.59 10.43
CA SER A 7 -2.22 -3.19 9.21
C SER A 7 -1.31 -2.95 8.01
N MET A 8 -0.74 -1.74 7.84
CA MET A 8 0.21 -1.45 6.76
C MET A 8 1.50 -2.26 6.90
N LYS A 9 2.07 -2.33 8.10
CA LYS A 9 3.27 -3.13 8.37
C LYS A 9 3.03 -4.61 8.11
N ASN A 10 1.88 -5.14 8.51
CA ASN A 10 1.49 -6.51 8.24
C ASN A 10 1.36 -6.77 6.74
N LEU A 11 0.67 -5.89 6.01
CA LEU A 11 0.48 -5.99 4.57
C LEU A 11 1.84 -6.07 3.84
N LEU A 12 2.76 -5.15 4.13
CA LEU A 12 4.07 -5.10 3.48
C LEU A 12 4.99 -6.27 3.88
N SER A 13 4.89 -6.76 5.11
CA SER A 13 5.81 -7.79 5.63
C SER A 13 5.34 -9.21 5.37
N ARG A 14 4.02 -9.45 5.29
CA ARG A 14 3.44 -10.80 5.27
C ARG A 14 2.54 -11.10 4.07
N ARG A 15 2.07 -10.06 3.37
CA ARG A 15 1.07 -10.17 2.29
C ARG A 15 1.60 -9.55 0.98
N GLY A 16 2.92 -9.61 0.77
CA GLY A 16 3.56 -9.09 -0.44
C GLY A 16 3.06 -9.77 -1.72
N ASP A 17 2.72 -11.05 -1.63
CA ASP A 17 2.13 -11.81 -2.74
C ASP A 17 0.74 -11.29 -3.14
N GLU A 18 -0.06 -10.80 -2.18
CA GLU A 18 -1.34 -10.14 -2.48
C GLU A 18 -1.13 -8.82 -3.23
N ILE A 19 -0.08 -8.07 -2.89
CA ILE A 19 0.31 -6.87 -3.62
C ILE A 19 0.73 -7.24 -5.05
N GLU A 20 1.58 -8.26 -5.21
CA GLU A 20 2.01 -8.77 -6.53
C GLU A 20 0.82 -9.19 -7.39
N LYS A 21 -0.13 -9.93 -6.83
CA LYS A 21 -1.37 -10.33 -7.51
C LYS A 21 -2.21 -9.11 -7.89
N SER A 22 -2.29 -8.08 -7.04
CA SER A 22 -3.08 -6.88 -7.32
C SER A 22 -2.51 -6.04 -8.48
N VAL A 23 -1.18 -6.07 -8.68
CA VAL A 23 -0.51 -5.28 -9.72
C VAL A 23 -0.35 -6.03 -11.04
N ALA A 24 -0.51 -7.36 -11.03
CA ALA A 24 -0.35 -8.19 -12.23
C ALA A 24 -1.22 -7.68 -13.40
N GLY A 25 -0.60 -7.49 -14.56
CA GLY A 25 -1.28 -7.01 -15.78
C GLY A 25 -1.62 -5.51 -15.80
N THR A 26 -1.28 -4.74 -14.75
CA THR A 26 -1.58 -3.29 -14.69
C THR A 26 -0.47 -2.38 -15.18
N GLY A 27 0.73 -2.93 -15.44
CA GLY A 27 1.94 -2.18 -15.77
C GLY A 27 2.65 -1.53 -14.57
N TYR A 28 2.08 -1.63 -13.36
CA TYR A 28 2.74 -1.21 -12.13
C TYR A 28 3.71 -2.29 -11.63
N LEU A 29 4.81 -1.85 -11.04
CA LEU A 29 5.74 -2.75 -10.37
C LEU A 29 5.33 -2.90 -8.91
N ALA A 30 5.29 -4.14 -8.40
CA ALA A 30 4.96 -4.43 -7.01
C ALA A 30 5.86 -3.64 -6.05
N LYS A 31 7.16 -3.53 -6.33
CA LYS A 31 8.12 -2.72 -5.56
C LYS A 31 7.74 -1.23 -5.46
N THR A 32 7.12 -0.67 -6.50
CA THR A 32 6.67 0.73 -6.48
C THR A 32 5.48 0.88 -5.55
N VAL A 33 4.54 -0.06 -5.59
CA VAL A 33 3.38 -0.08 -4.68
C VAL A 33 3.82 -0.28 -3.23
N MET A 34 4.71 -1.26 -2.99
CA MET A 34 5.30 -1.48 -1.67
C MET A 34 6.04 -0.25 -1.14
N GLY A 35 6.80 0.44 -2.01
CA GLY A 35 7.50 1.67 -1.65
C GLY A 35 6.56 2.80 -1.18
N VAL A 36 5.35 2.91 -1.76
CA VAL A 36 4.34 3.86 -1.26
C VAL A 36 3.86 3.48 0.14
N GLY A 37 3.68 2.18 0.41
CA GLY A 37 3.33 1.70 1.75
C GLY A 37 4.44 1.96 2.77
N THR A 38 5.70 1.71 2.40
CA THR A 38 6.86 2.00 3.26
C THR A 38 6.95 3.48 3.56
N PHE A 39 6.79 4.34 2.55
CA PHE A 39 6.77 5.79 2.75
C PHE A 39 5.69 6.21 3.76
N LEU A 40 4.49 5.62 3.68
CA LEU A 40 3.45 5.90 4.67
C LEU A 40 3.85 5.45 6.08
N LEU A 41 4.50 4.30 6.25
CA LEU A 41 4.99 3.86 7.56
C LEU A 41 6.03 4.84 8.13
N ASP A 42 6.97 5.29 7.31
CA ASP A 42 8.03 6.21 7.71
C ASP A 42 7.47 7.60 8.08
N ASN A 43 6.27 7.93 7.60
CA ASN A 43 5.60 9.21 7.83
C ASN A 43 4.30 9.06 8.65
N GLU A 44 4.25 8.12 9.58
CA GLU A 44 3.14 7.93 10.54
C GLU A 44 1.75 7.78 9.90
N GLY A 45 1.70 7.33 8.65
CA GLY A 45 0.47 7.10 7.90
C GLY A 45 -0.15 8.37 7.33
N ASP A 46 0.60 9.47 7.26
CA ASP A 46 0.13 10.73 6.70
C ASP A 46 0.03 10.64 5.17
N VAL A 47 -1.20 10.47 4.71
CA VAL A 47 -1.53 10.37 3.28
C VAL A 47 -1.46 11.72 2.55
N ASP A 48 -1.44 12.84 3.27
CA ASP A 48 -1.38 14.17 2.67
C ASP A 48 0.05 14.52 2.23
N LEU A 49 1.06 13.77 2.70
CA LEU A 49 2.43 13.83 2.21
C LEU A 49 2.65 13.06 0.90
N LEU A 50 1.67 12.28 0.45
CA LEU A 50 1.75 11.60 -0.84
C LEU A 50 1.56 12.58 -2.00
N THR A 51 2.41 12.47 -3.02
CA THR A 51 2.14 13.10 -4.31
C THR A 51 0.86 12.55 -4.94
N ALA A 52 0.25 13.28 -5.88
CA ALA A 52 -0.96 12.82 -6.58
C ALA A 52 -0.82 11.41 -7.19
N LYS A 53 0.35 11.09 -7.75
CA LYS A 53 0.62 9.75 -8.33
C LYS A 53 0.73 8.67 -7.25
N GLN A 54 1.38 8.96 -6.13
CA GLN A 54 1.48 8.03 -5.01
C GLN A 54 0.11 7.81 -4.36
N LYS A 55 -0.70 8.87 -4.23
CA LYS A 55 -2.07 8.78 -3.70
C LYS A 55 -2.96 7.89 -4.56
N ALA A 56 -2.92 8.07 -5.89
CA ALA A 56 -3.62 7.16 -6.81
C ALA A 56 -3.13 5.71 -6.70
N THR A 57 -1.82 5.50 -6.46
CA THR A 57 -1.25 4.17 -6.25
C THR A 57 -1.74 3.55 -4.94
N PHE A 58 -1.75 4.33 -3.86
CA PHE A 58 -2.24 3.93 -2.55
C PHE A 58 -3.72 3.55 -2.60
N GLU A 59 -4.57 4.42 -3.13
CA GLU A 59 -6.02 4.22 -3.22
C GLU A 59 -6.38 3.02 -4.09
N ARG A 60 -5.63 2.80 -5.19
CA ARG A 60 -5.90 1.70 -6.13
C ARG A 60 -5.46 0.34 -5.61
N PHE A 61 -4.30 0.25 -4.95
CA PHE A 61 -3.67 -1.06 -4.65
C PHE A 61 -3.57 -1.36 -3.16
N LEU A 62 -3.17 -0.40 -2.33
CA LEU A 62 -2.94 -0.65 -0.90
C LEU A 62 -4.24 -0.57 -0.09
N LEU A 63 -5.04 0.48 -0.33
CA LEU A 63 -6.29 0.70 0.42
C LEU A 63 -7.26 -0.49 0.35
N PRO A 64 -7.50 -1.14 -0.81
CA PRO A 64 -8.38 -2.31 -0.87
C PRO A 64 -7.84 -3.54 -0.15
N LEU A 65 -6.52 -3.64 0.06
CA LEU A 65 -5.88 -4.76 0.76
C LEU A 65 -5.86 -4.54 2.27
N LEU A 66 -5.74 -3.29 2.73
CA LEU A 66 -5.83 -2.90 4.14
C LEU A 66 -7.22 -3.13 4.72
N GLY A 67 -8.28 -2.95 3.92
CA GLY A 67 -9.66 -3.23 4.33
C GLY A 67 -10.05 -4.71 4.38
N LYS A 68 -9.14 -5.62 4.01
CA LYS A 68 -9.38 -7.07 4.00
C LYS A 68 -8.58 -7.76 5.11
N PRO A 69 -9.20 -8.66 5.89
CA PRO A 69 -8.44 -9.50 6.80
C PRO A 69 -7.43 -10.35 6.01
N PRO A 70 -6.26 -10.68 6.60
CA PRO A 70 -5.31 -11.61 5.99
C PRO A 70 -6.03 -12.92 5.63
N ARG A 71 -5.80 -13.43 4.42
CA ARG A 71 -6.32 -14.75 4.02
C ARG A 71 -5.42 -15.87 4.49
#